data_AF-A0A9W6JK44-F1
#
_entry.id   AF-A0A9W6JK44-F1
#
_cell.length_a   1.000
_cell.length_b   1.000
_cell.length_c   1.000
_cell.angle_alpha   90.00
_cell.angle_beta   90.00
_cell.angle_gamma   90.00
#
_symmetry.space_group_name_H-M   'P 1'
#
loop_
_entity.id
_entity.type
_entity.pdbx_description
1 polymer ?
#
loop_
_entity_poly.entity_id
_entity_poly.type
_entity_poly.pdbx_seq_one_letter_code
_entity_poly.pdbx_strand_id
1 'polypeptide(L)' 'MSSPATRAVCAAVALIAALGLAGCGRKGPPEPPPGAPTVKVTRPDGTVEEKPAKPDRPFVLDRLLN' A
#
# COMPACT_ATOMS: atom_id res chain seq x y z
N MET A 1 -17.36 -36.06 13.74
CA MET A 1 -18.13 -35.75 12.51
C MET A 1 -18.55 -34.29 12.55
N SER A 2 -18.05 -33.45 11.63
CA SER A 2 -18.51 -32.06 11.51
C SER A 2 -19.79 -32.04 10.68
N SER A 3 -20.88 -31.55 11.25
CA SER A 3 -22.19 -31.47 10.58
C SER A 3 -22.11 -30.66 9.28
N PRO A 4 -22.98 -30.91 8.29
CA PRO A 4 -23.00 -30.17 7.02
C PRO A 4 -23.20 -28.66 7.24
N ALA A 5 -23.97 -28.28 8.25
CA ALA A 5 -24.13 -26.90 8.68
C ALA A 5 -22.82 -26.27 9.16
N THR A 6 -22.01 -27.00 9.94
CA THR A 6 -20.70 -26.53 10.41
C THR A 6 -19.74 -26.28 9.25
N ARG A 7 -19.75 -27.17 8.24
CA ARG A 7 -18.92 -27.01 7.02
C ARG A 7 -19.33 -25.78 6.22
N ALA A 8 -20.62 -25.54 6.05
CA ALA A 8 -21.13 -24.36 5.34
C ALA A 8 -20.76 -23.05 6.05
N VAL A 9 -20.87 -23.01 7.38
CA VAL A 9 -20.47 -21.84 8.18
C VAL A 9 -18.97 -21.58 8.06
N CYS A 10 -18.12 -22.61 8.19
CA CYS A 10 -16.67 -22.45 8.01
C CYS A 10 -16.30 -21.95 6.60
N ALA A 11 -16.97 -22.46 5.56
CA ALA A 11 -16.74 -22.02 4.20
C ALA A 11 -17.14 -20.54 4.00
N ALA A 12 -18.27 -20.12 4.54
CA ALA A 12 -18.72 -18.73 4.47
C ALA A 12 -17.74 -17.78 5.18
N VAL A 13 -17.28 -18.13 6.38
CA VAL A 13 -16.29 -17.34 7.14
C VAL A 13 -14.97 -17.23 6.37
N ALA A 14 -14.48 -18.34 5.80
CA ALA A 14 -13.25 -18.34 5.01
C ALA A 14 -13.35 -17.45 3.77
N LEU A 15 -14.50 -17.46 3.07
CA LEU A 15 -14.73 -16.61 1.91
C LEU A 15 -14.76 -15.13 2.27
N ILE A 16 -15.45 -14.75 3.35
CA ILE A 16 -15.49 -13.35 3.81
C ILE A 16 -14.10 -12.87 4.19
N ALA A 17 -13.33 -13.69 4.91
CA ALA A 17 -11.96 -13.36 5.28
C ALA A 17 -11.07 -13.17 4.03
N ALA A 18 -11.13 -14.09 3.07
CA ALA A 18 -10.35 -14.01 1.84
C ALA A 18 -10.68 -12.74 1.02
N LEU A 19 -11.96 -12.37 0.92
CA LEU A 19 -12.40 -11.15 0.24
C LEU A 19 -11.95 -9.88 0.96
N GLY A 20 -12.01 -9.85 2.29
CA GLY A 20 -11.53 -8.72 3.10
C GLY A 20 -10.02 -8.52 2.99
N LEU A 21 -9.24 -9.62 3.04
CA LEU A 21 -7.79 -9.61 2.87
C LEU A 21 -7.37 -9.20 1.45
N ALA A 22 -8.13 -9.60 0.43
CA ALA A 22 -7.93 -9.14 -0.95
C ALA A 22 -8.25 -7.63 -1.12
N GLY A 23 -9.19 -7.11 -0.32
CA GLY A 23 -9.59 -5.70 -0.29
C GLY A 23 -8.60 -4.75 0.41
N CYS A 24 -7.71 -5.26 1.26
CA CYS A 24 -6.58 -4.50 1.84
C CYS A 24 -5.44 -4.26 0.82
N GLY A 25 -5.79 -4.12 -0.45
CA GLY A 25 -4.89 -3.93 -1.57
C GLY A 25 -3.87 -2.83 -1.31
N ARG A 26 -2.64 -3.09 -1.76
CA ARG A 26 -1.47 -2.21 -1.66
C ARG A 26 -1.87 -0.77 -1.93
N LYS A 27 -1.85 0.08 -0.89
CA LYS A 27 -2.03 1.52 -1.04
C LYS A 27 -1.07 1.96 -2.15
N GLY A 28 -1.62 2.38 -3.30
CA GLY A 28 -0.83 2.92 -4.39
C GLY A 28 0.04 4.08 -3.87
N PRO A 29 1.12 4.45 -4.60
CA PRO A 29 1.85 5.65 -4.23
C PRO A 29 0.83 6.79 -4.11
N PRO A 30 0.82 7.53 -2.98
CA PRO A 30 -0.06 8.67 -2.84
C PRO A 30 0.12 9.59 -4.04
N GLU A 31 -1.00 10.05 -4.62
CA GLU A 31 -0.96 11.11 -5.62
C GLU A 31 -0.20 12.30 -5.03
N PRO A 32 0.76 12.88 -5.76
CA PRO A 32 1.50 14.02 -5.26
C PRO A 32 0.54 15.21 -5.05
N PRO A 33 0.79 16.05 -4.04
CA PRO A 33 -0.01 17.25 -3.84
C PRO A 33 0.10 18.18 -5.06
N PRO A 34 -0.94 18.97 -5.37
CA PRO A 34 -0.90 19.95 -6.46
C PRO A 34 0.31 20.89 -6.29
N GLY A 35 1.17 20.98 -7.31
CA GLY A 35 2.38 21.82 -7.29
C GLY A 35 3.59 21.21 -6.60
N ALA A 36 3.59 19.90 -6.30
CA ALA A 36 4.77 19.22 -5.79
C ALA A 36 5.94 19.32 -6.79
N PRO A 37 7.14 19.72 -6.35
CA PRO A 37 8.33 19.70 -7.22
C PRO A 37 8.64 18.26 -7.64
N THR A 38 9.00 18.06 -8.90
CA THR A 38 9.37 16.76 -9.46
C THR A 38 10.85 16.74 -9.88
N VAL A 39 11.44 15.54 -9.88
CA VAL A 39 12.81 15.27 -10.32
C VAL A 39 12.83 14.08 -11.27
N LYS A 40 13.68 14.15 -12.30
CA LYS A 40 13.93 13.02 -13.20
C LYS A 40 14.91 12.06 -12.54
N VAL A 41 14.49 10.81 -12.35
CA VAL A 41 15.30 9.75 -11.78
C VAL A 41 15.52 8.68 -12.84
N THR A 42 16.80 8.40 -13.16
CA THR A 42 17.17 7.27 -14.00
C THR A 42 17.13 6.01 -13.17
N ARG A 43 16.29 5.05 -13.56
CA ARG A 43 16.20 3.73 -12.95
C ARG A 43 17.39 2.86 -13.37
N PRO A 44 17.70 1.78 -12.64
CA PRO A 44 18.79 0.86 -12.98
C PRO A 44 18.63 0.17 -14.35
N ASP A 45 17.41 0.11 -14.87
CA ASP A 45 17.08 -0.41 -16.21
C ASP A 45 17.30 0.62 -17.33
N GLY A 46 17.81 1.80 -17.01
CA GLY A 46 18.07 2.90 -17.95
C GLY A 46 16.84 3.74 -18.30
N THR A 47 15.66 3.42 -17.74
CA THR A 47 14.45 4.23 -17.97
C THR A 47 14.46 5.49 -17.10
N VAL A 48 14.02 6.62 -17.67
CA VAL A 48 13.92 7.89 -16.94
C VAL A 48 12.48 8.09 -16.49
N GLU A 49 12.27 8.27 -15.19
CA GLU A 49 10.95 8.48 -14.60
C GLU A 49 10.92 9.79 -13.81
N GLU A 50 9.82 10.52 -13.93
CA GLU A 50 9.58 11.73 -13.14
C GLU A 50 8.95 11.35 -11.79
N LYS A 51 9.62 11.67 -10.68
CA LYS A 51 9.16 11.38 -9.33
C LYS A 51 9.05 12.65 -8.48
N PRO A 52 8.18 12.68 -7.47
CA PRO A 52 8.15 13.76 -6.49
C PRO A 52 9.53 13.94 -5.84
N ALA A 53 10.00 15.18 -5.80
CA ALA A 53 11.24 15.54 -5.12
C ALA A 53 11.07 15.31 -3.62
N LYS A 54 11.99 14.54 -3.01
CA LYS A 54 12.01 14.39 -1.56
C LYS A 54 12.40 15.75 -0.93
N PRO A 55 11.65 16.24 0.07
CA PRO A 55 12.08 17.39 0.84
C PRO A 55 13.42 17.09 1.53
N ASP A 56 14.41 17.95 1.36
CA ASP A 56 15.74 17.81 2.01
C ASP A 56 15.72 18.31 3.48
N ARG A 57 14.53 18.36 4.10
CA ARG A 57 14.33 18.84 5.46
C ARG A 57 13.86 17.70 6.36
N PRO A 58 14.40 17.59 7.59
CA PRO A 58 13.97 16.57 8.53
C PRO A 58 12.48 16.77 8.86
N PHE A 59 11.73 15.67 8.86
CA PHE A 59 10.32 15.71 9.22
C PHE A 59 10.20 15.81 10.73
N VAL A 60 9.26 16.62 11.23
CA VAL A 60 9.13 16.85 12.69
C VAL A 60 8.88 15.53 13.44
N LEU A 61 8.17 14.58 12.81
CA LEU A 61 7.94 13.25 13.40
C LEU A 61 9.20 12.37 13.42
N ASP A 62 10.26 12.68 12.68
CA ASP A 62 11.52 11.92 12.75
C ASP A 62 12.13 12.00 14.16
N ARG A 63 11.90 13.10 14.89
CA ARG A 63 12.32 13.24 16.30
C ARG A 63 11.49 12.40 17.28
N LEU A 64 10.27 12.02 16.91
CA LEU A 64 9.38 11.18 17.73
C LEU A 64 9.59 9.68 17.45
N LEU A 65 10.18 9.36 16.30
CA LEU A 65 10.42 8.01 15.80
C LEU A 65 11.88 7.53 15.99
N ASN A 66 12.75 8.38 16.55
CA ASN A 66 14.17 8.11 16.77
C ASN A 66 14.51 7.95 18.25
#